data_AF-A0A8S3QAW5-F1
#
_entry.id   AF-A0A8S3QAW5-F1
#
_cell.length_a   1.000
_cell.length_b   1.000
_cell.length_c   1.000
_cell.angle_alpha   90.00
_cell.angle_beta   90.00
_cell.angle_gamma   90.00
#
_symmetry.space_group_name_H-M   'P 1'
#
loop_
_entity.id
_entity.type
_entity.pdbx_description
1 polymer ?
#
loop_
_entity_poly.entity_id
_entity_poly.type
_entity_poly.pdbx_seq_one_letter_code
_entity_poly.pdbx_strand_id
1 'polypeptide(L)'
;MRIDSSFFQSLFKPITEKIISLIKGVLSRKEVSRVSTLLLVGGSSNYHIIRDAIVHEITNPCVIVPEEADLSILKGSVLFGHKQDYICSRVMQFSYGVGEILDPENLDKKQPLASPKPNKCRIIFSKIIERDQVVETGQKFPTRHSIVDAEQKELKLKLYASTKKSPTYTDEENCFFIGTV
;
A
#
# COMPACT_ATOMS: atom_id res chain seq x y z
N MET A 1 14.24 -5.92 -41.15
CA MET A 1 13.87 -4.59 -40.63
C MET A 1 15.03 -4.08 -39.79
N ARG A 2 15.63 -2.93 -40.14
CA ARG A 2 16.70 -2.28 -39.37
C ARG A 2 16.10 -1.02 -38.76
N ILE A 3 16.22 -0.87 -37.44
CA ILE A 3 15.77 0.33 -36.73
C ILE A 3 17.01 1.17 -36.44
N ASP A 4 16.92 2.47 -36.71
CA ASP A 4 17.97 3.41 -36.38
C ASP A 4 18.14 3.53 -34.86
N SER A 5 19.39 3.56 -34.38
CA SER A 5 19.71 3.58 -32.94
C SER A 5 19.17 4.84 -32.26
N SER A 6 19.29 6.00 -32.91
CA SER A 6 18.82 7.27 -32.35
C SER A 6 17.29 7.32 -32.28
N PHE A 7 16.62 6.79 -33.31
CA PHE A 7 15.17 6.64 -33.30
C PHE A 7 14.72 5.69 -32.17
N PHE A 8 15.37 4.53 -32.01
CA PHE A 8 15.04 3.58 -30.94
C PHE A 8 15.21 4.22 -29.55
N GLN A 9 16.31 4.92 -29.29
CA GLN A 9 16.53 5.64 -28.03
C GLN A 9 15.46 6.71 -27.77
N SER A 10 15.00 7.40 -28.82
CA SER A 10 13.96 8.42 -28.70
C SER A 10 12.64 7.87 -28.16
N LEU A 11 12.33 6.59 -28.40
CA LEU A 11 11.12 5.92 -27.90
C LEU A 11 11.14 5.75 -26.38
N PHE A 12 12.33 5.57 -25.78
CA PHE A 12 12.47 5.36 -24.33
C PHE A 12 12.57 6.67 -23.56
N LYS A 13 12.98 7.76 -24.20
CA LYS A 13 13.19 9.05 -23.54
C LYS A 13 12.01 9.50 -22.66
N PRO A 14 10.75 9.49 -23.12
CA PRO A 14 9.62 9.92 -22.27
C PRO A 14 9.43 9.04 -21.04
N ILE A 15 9.68 7.73 -21.18
CA ILE A 15 9.55 6.76 -20.09
C ILE A 15 10.67 6.97 -19.08
N THR A 16 11.91 7.12 -19.55
CA THR A 16 13.09 7.35 -18.72
C THR A 16 12.96 8.64 -17.92
N GLU A 17 12.56 9.75 -18.56
CA GLU A 17 12.32 11.04 -17.88
C GLU A 17 11.24 10.92 -16.80
N LYS A 18 10.15 10.20 -17.10
CA LYS A 18 9.08 9.95 -16.14
C LYS A 18 9.56 9.12 -14.94
N ILE A 19 10.37 8.08 -15.16
CA ILE A 19 10.96 7.27 -14.09
C ILE A 19 11.84 8.13 -13.20
N ILE A 20 12.74 8.94 -13.78
CA ILE A 20 13.63 9.83 -13.02
C ILE A 20 12.82 10.84 -12.21
N SER A 21 11.78 11.43 -12.80
CA SER A 21 10.87 12.36 -12.10
C SER A 21 10.20 11.69 -10.90
N LEU A 22 9.70 10.46 -11.06
CA LEU A 22 9.11 9.70 -9.96
C LEU A 22 10.12 9.40 -8.85
N ILE A 23 11.35 8.99 -9.20
CA ILE A 23 12.42 8.75 -8.23
C ILE A 23 12.73 10.03 -7.46
N LYS A 24 12.97 11.16 -8.15
CA LYS A 24 13.23 12.46 -7.52
C LYS A 24 12.07 12.92 -6.63
N GLY A 25 10.82 12.66 -7.03
CA GLY A 25 9.62 12.97 -6.25
C GLY A 25 9.45 12.09 -5.00
N VAL A 26 10.00 10.88 -4.97
CA VAL A 26 10.07 10.06 -3.75
C VAL A 26 11.21 10.54 -2.87
N LEU A 27 12.40 10.78 -3.43
CA LEU A 27 13.59 11.21 -2.68
C LEU A 27 13.45 12.61 -2.04
N SER A 28 12.54 13.45 -2.54
CA SER A 28 12.24 14.76 -1.94
C SER A 28 11.43 14.68 -0.64
N ARG A 29 10.91 13.49 -0.30
CA ARG A 29 10.10 13.28 0.91
C ARG A 29 10.99 13.21 2.15
N LYS A 30 10.57 13.86 3.24
CA LYS A 30 11.37 13.96 4.48
C LYS A 30 11.61 12.57 5.11
N GLU A 31 10.66 11.67 4.93
CA GLU A 31 10.66 10.29 5.44
C GLU A 31 11.83 9.45 4.89
N VAL A 32 12.34 9.79 3.69
CA VAL A 32 13.44 9.07 3.03
C VAL A 32 14.73 9.89 2.96
N SER A 33 14.81 11.01 3.68
CA SER A 33 15.98 11.92 3.69
C SER A 33 17.30 11.25 4.13
N ARG A 34 17.22 10.11 4.83
CA ARG A 34 18.38 9.35 5.32
C ARG A 34 18.77 8.17 4.43
N VAL A 35 18.06 7.95 3.32
CA VAL A 35 18.39 6.86 2.39
C VAL A 35 19.75 7.14 1.75
N SER A 36 20.66 6.17 1.87
CA SER A 36 22.01 6.22 1.29
C SER A 36 22.16 5.43 0.00
N THR A 37 21.22 4.53 -0.29
CA THR A 37 21.29 3.59 -1.42
C THR A 37 19.96 3.50 -2.16
N LEU A 38 20.01 3.58 -3.48
CA LEU A 38 18.92 3.23 -4.39
C LEU A 38 19.27 1.93 -5.12
N LEU A 39 18.54 0.86 -4.82
CA LEU A 39 18.72 -0.43 -5.48
C LEU A 39 17.81 -0.55 -6.71
N LEU A 40 18.40 -0.67 -7.89
CA LEU A 40 17.66 -0.80 -9.15
C LEU A 40 17.49 -2.29 -9.50
N VAL A 41 16.27 -2.81 -9.35
CA VAL A 41 15.93 -4.23 -9.55
C VAL A 41 14.83 -4.43 -10.59
N GLY A 42 14.72 -5.65 -11.13
CA GLY A 42 13.79 -6.05 -12.18
C GLY A 42 14.44 -6.11 -13.56
N GLY A 43 13.74 -6.71 -14.54
CA GLY A 43 14.27 -6.89 -15.89
C GLY A 43 14.62 -5.57 -16.59
N SER A 44 13.88 -4.50 -16.30
CA SER A 44 14.13 -3.18 -16.88
C SER A 44 15.44 -2.53 -16.43
N SER A 45 16.00 -2.97 -15.31
CA SER A 45 17.29 -2.49 -14.78
C SER A 45 18.47 -2.91 -15.65
N ASN A 46 18.29 -3.91 -16.51
CA ASN A 46 19.29 -4.38 -17.46
C ASN A 46 19.29 -3.56 -18.77
N TYR A 47 18.29 -2.69 -18.99
CA TYR A 47 18.27 -1.82 -20.17
C TYR A 47 19.19 -0.61 -19.96
N HIS A 48 20.34 -0.63 -20.64
CA HIS A 48 21.37 0.43 -20.56
C HIS A 48 20.79 1.85 -20.71
N ILE A 49 19.88 2.08 -21.65
CA ILE A 49 19.26 3.40 -21.88
C ILE A 49 18.58 3.95 -20.63
N ILE A 50 17.86 3.11 -19.89
CA ILE A 50 17.14 3.52 -18.67
C ILE A 50 18.11 3.56 -17.49
N ARG A 51 18.90 2.51 -17.32
CA ARG A 51 19.85 2.35 -16.23
C ARG A 51 20.86 3.50 -16.19
N ASP A 52 21.52 3.77 -17.30
CA ASP A 52 22.60 4.74 -17.37
C ASP A 52 22.06 6.16 -17.17
N ALA A 53 20.85 6.45 -17.67
CA ALA A 53 20.17 7.71 -17.41
C ALA A 53 19.81 7.89 -15.92
N ILE A 54 19.33 6.85 -15.23
CA ILE A 54 19.05 6.90 -13.79
C ILE A 54 20.36 7.11 -13.00
N VAL A 55 21.41 6.35 -13.32
CA VAL A 55 22.72 6.46 -12.65
C VAL A 55 23.35 7.84 -12.86
N HIS A 56 23.16 8.44 -14.04
CA HIS A 56 23.64 9.78 -14.34
C HIS A 56 22.87 10.87 -13.57
N GLU A 57 21.55 10.77 -13.52
CA GLU A 57 20.65 11.79 -12.97
C GLU A 57 20.47 11.73 -11.45
N ILE A 58 20.70 10.56 -10.84
CA ILE A 58 20.54 10.33 -9.41
C ILE A 58 21.93 10.15 -8.80
N THR A 59 22.49 11.24 -8.29
CA THR A 59 23.84 11.26 -7.69
C THR A 59 23.84 11.02 -6.18
N ASN A 60 22.71 11.25 -5.51
CA ASN A 60 22.50 10.95 -4.10
C ASN A 60 21.03 10.55 -3.90
N PRO A 61 20.73 9.35 -3.38
CA PRO A 61 21.62 8.29 -2.86
C PRO A 61 22.47 7.58 -3.93
N CYS A 62 23.43 6.74 -3.49
CA CYS A 62 24.23 5.89 -4.37
C CYS A 62 23.35 4.86 -5.08
N VAL A 63 23.37 4.83 -6.42
CA VAL A 63 22.62 3.87 -7.22
C VAL A 63 23.40 2.57 -7.36
N ILE A 64 22.79 1.45 -6.98
CA ILE A 64 23.35 0.10 -7.11
C ILE A 64 22.47 -0.73 -8.03
N VAL A 65 23.08 -1.38 -9.01
CA VAL A 65 22.43 -2.34 -9.90
C VAL A 65 23.01 -3.72 -9.60
N PRO A 66 22.25 -4.65 -9.03
CA PRO A 66 22.71 -6.02 -8.79
C PRO A 66 23.08 -6.73 -10.10
N GLU A 67 24.02 -7.67 -10.03
CA GLU A 67 24.46 -8.47 -11.18
C GLU A 67 23.28 -9.23 -11.84
N GLU A 68 22.38 -9.78 -11.01
CA GLU A 68 21.13 -10.41 -11.44
C GLU A 68 19.93 -9.59 -10.97
N ALA A 69 19.83 -8.36 -11.48
CA ALA A 69 18.75 -7.43 -11.12
C ALA A 69 17.35 -8.01 -11.38
N ASP A 70 17.18 -8.82 -12.43
CA ASP A 70 15.96 -9.53 -12.80
C ASP A 70 15.58 -10.65 -11.82
N LEU A 71 16.55 -11.33 -11.23
CA LEU A 71 16.33 -12.38 -10.22
C LEU A 71 16.28 -11.85 -8.78
N SER A 72 16.69 -10.60 -8.56
CA SER A 72 16.81 -10.03 -7.21
C SER A 72 15.51 -10.11 -6.40
N ILE A 73 14.36 -9.86 -7.03
CA ILE A 73 13.04 -9.95 -6.38
C ILE A 73 12.72 -11.40 -6.01
N LEU A 74 12.98 -12.35 -6.90
CA LEU A 74 12.74 -13.77 -6.66
C LEU A 74 13.62 -14.29 -5.52
N LYS A 75 14.92 -13.99 -5.56
CA LYS A 75 15.88 -14.39 -4.52
C LYS A 75 15.47 -13.83 -3.16
N GLY A 76 15.10 -12.56 -3.10
CA GLY A 76 14.58 -11.94 -1.87
C GLY A 76 13.29 -12.61 -1.37
N SER A 77 12.40 -13.00 -2.27
CA SER A 77 11.14 -13.67 -1.93
C SER A 77 11.36 -15.08 -1.38
N VAL A 78 12.30 -15.85 -1.94
CA VAL A 78 12.70 -17.17 -1.42
C VAL A 78 13.30 -17.03 -0.02
N LEU A 79 14.22 -16.08 0.17
CA LEU A 79 14.80 -15.80 1.49
C LEU A 79 13.73 -15.43 2.52
N PHE A 80 12.79 -14.57 2.16
CA PHE A 80 11.67 -14.19 3.01
C PHE A 80 10.76 -15.39 3.34
N GLY A 81 10.50 -16.27 2.38
CA GLY A 81 9.71 -17.49 2.61
C GLY A 81 10.34 -18.44 3.62
N HIS A 82 11.67 -18.61 3.58
CA HIS A 82 12.40 -19.40 4.57
C HIS A 82 12.49 -18.74 5.93
N LYS A 83 12.59 -17.40 5.95
CA LYS A 83 12.84 -16.63 7.15
C LYS A 83 12.12 -15.28 7.08
N GLN A 84 10.91 -15.24 7.65
CA GLN A 84 9.99 -14.10 7.52
C GLN A 84 10.33 -12.91 8.43
N ASP A 85 11.17 -13.10 9.45
CA ASP A 85 11.64 -12.07 10.38
C ASP A 85 12.68 -11.11 9.76
N TYR A 86 13.12 -11.34 8.51
CA TYR A 86 13.96 -10.38 7.78
C TYR A 86 13.28 -9.03 7.52
N ILE A 87 11.95 -8.98 7.48
CA ILE A 87 11.18 -7.74 7.35
C ILE A 87 10.60 -7.42 8.73
N CYS A 88 11.09 -6.36 9.36
CA CYS A 88 10.65 -5.99 10.72
C CYS A 88 9.32 -5.22 10.73
N SER A 89 9.04 -4.44 9.70
CA SER A 89 7.82 -3.62 9.63
C SER A 89 7.45 -3.22 8.20
N ARG A 90 6.23 -2.72 8.03
CA ARG A 90 5.69 -2.23 6.76
C ARG A 90 4.87 -0.96 6.98
N VAL A 91 4.93 -0.04 6.02
CA VAL A 91 4.01 1.09 5.95
C VAL A 91 2.74 0.64 5.24
N MET A 92 1.58 0.77 5.88
CA MET A 92 0.33 0.21 5.39
C MET A 92 -0.24 1.07 4.25
N GLN A 93 -0.50 0.44 3.10
CA GLN A 93 -1.01 1.15 1.92
C GLN A 93 -2.49 1.56 2.08
N PHE A 94 -3.25 0.86 2.89
CA PHE A 94 -4.68 1.13 3.10
C PHE A 94 -4.98 1.21 4.59
N SER A 95 -6.07 1.89 4.92
CA SER A 95 -6.69 1.70 6.22
C SER A 95 -7.49 0.40 6.17
N TYR A 96 -7.36 -0.44 7.19
CA TYR A 96 -8.08 -1.71 7.29
C TYR A 96 -9.04 -1.65 8.46
N GLY A 97 -10.21 -2.27 8.31
CA GLY A 97 -11.22 -2.28 9.34
C GLY A 97 -12.32 -3.28 9.06
N VAL A 98 -13.21 -3.46 10.03
CA VAL A 98 -14.37 -4.33 9.90
C VAL A 98 -15.65 -3.53 9.78
N GLY A 99 -16.64 -4.11 9.11
CA GLY A 99 -17.97 -3.52 9.01
C GLY A 99 -18.78 -3.79 10.28
N GLU A 100 -19.21 -2.72 10.96
CA GLU A 100 -20.08 -2.81 12.14
C GLU A 100 -21.44 -2.16 11.84
N ILE A 101 -22.51 -2.83 12.26
CA ILE A 101 -23.86 -2.28 12.16
C ILE A 101 -24.07 -1.37 13.38
N LEU A 102 -24.40 -0.11 13.15
CA LEU A 102 -24.92 0.76 14.21
C LEU A 102 -26.36 0.36 14.51
N ASP A 103 -26.64 0.00 15.76
CA ASP A 103 -28.01 0.04 16.26
C ASP A 103 -28.45 1.51 16.35
N PRO A 104 -29.58 1.90 15.74
CA PRO A 104 -30.09 3.27 15.79
C PRO A 104 -30.33 3.78 17.23
N GLU A 105 -30.53 2.88 18.18
CA GLU A 105 -30.80 3.19 19.59
C GLU A 105 -29.54 3.56 20.39
N ASN A 106 -28.35 3.19 19.91
CA ASN A 106 -27.06 3.46 20.58
C ASN A 106 -26.38 4.75 20.07
N LEU A 107 -27.13 5.64 19.42
CA LEU A 107 -26.67 6.98 19.04
C LEU A 107 -26.50 7.87 20.28
N ASP A 108 -25.39 7.68 20.99
CA ASP A 108 -24.91 8.68 21.93
C ASP A 108 -24.66 10.00 21.15
N LYS A 109 -25.17 11.09 21.72
CA LYS A 109 -25.37 12.44 21.17
C LYS A 109 -24.09 13.20 20.77
N LYS A 110 -23.10 12.58 20.13
CA LYS A 110 -21.81 13.21 19.80
C LYS A 110 -21.53 13.43 18.32
N GLN A 111 -22.32 12.89 17.39
CA GLN A 111 -22.25 13.30 15.99
C GLN A 111 -23.65 13.35 15.39
N PRO A 112 -24.18 14.53 15.01
CA PRO A 112 -25.36 14.58 14.17
C PRO A 112 -24.99 13.93 12.82
N LEU A 113 -25.50 12.73 12.56
CA LEU A 113 -25.49 12.14 11.22
C LEU A 113 -26.36 13.03 10.33
N ALA A 114 -25.76 14.04 9.71
CA ALA A 114 -26.33 14.70 8.55
C ALA A 114 -26.26 13.73 7.36
N SER A 115 -27.11 12.70 7.37
CA SER A 115 -27.25 11.77 6.25
C SER A 115 -28.42 12.21 5.35
N PRO A 116 -28.22 12.40 4.03
CA PRO A 116 -29.29 12.71 3.08
C PRO A 116 -30.19 11.49 2.73
N LYS A 117 -30.03 10.35 3.41
CA LYS A 117 -30.85 9.14 3.22
C LYS A 117 -31.22 8.52 4.57
N PRO A 118 -32.30 8.96 5.23
CA PRO A 118 -32.66 8.58 6.59
C PRO A 118 -33.09 7.10 6.78
N ASN A 119 -33.26 6.31 5.71
CA ASN A 119 -33.87 4.97 5.79
C ASN A 119 -32.90 3.77 5.56
N LYS A 120 -31.58 3.96 5.63
CA LYS A 120 -30.63 2.83 5.52
C LYS A 120 -29.71 2.81 6.73
N CYS A 121 -29.75 1.73 7.51
CA CYS A 121 -28.68 1.39 8.45
C CYS A 121 -27.39 1.26 7.62
N ARG A 122 -26.50 2.25 7.72
CA ARG A 122 -25.20 2.19 7.07
C ARG A 122 -24.23 1.43 7.98
N ILE A 123 -23.36 0.66 7.37
CA ILE A 123 -22.34 -0.11 8.07
C ILE A 123 -21.14 0.83 8.29
N ILE A 124 -20.78 1.03 9.56
CA ILE A 124 -19.59 1.80 9.94
C ILE A 124 -18.34 1.04 9.53
N PHE A 125 -17.35 1.78 9.06
CA PHE A 125 -15.98 1.29 8.96
C PHE A 125 -15.28 1.38 10.33
N SER A 126 -15.24 0.27 11.07
CA SER A 126 -14.52 0.17 12.34
C SER A 126 -13.04 -0.05 12.05
N LYS A 127 -12.27 1.05 12.05
CA LYS A 127 -10.86 1.07 11.65
C LYS A 127 -9.97 0.36 12.67
N ILE A 128 -9.13 -0.55 12.18
CA ILE A 128 -8.15 -1.32 12.95
C ILE A 128 -6.74 -0.81 12.67
N ILE A 129 -6.44 -0.53 11.40
CA ILE A 129 -5.14 -0.04 10.93
C ILE A 129 -5.39 1.20 10.08
N GLU A 130 -4.57 2.23 10.25
CA GLU A 130 -4.63 3.44 9.43
C GLU A 130 -3.63 3.38 8.27
N ARG A 131 -4.01 3.93 7.12
CA ARG A 131 -3.09 4.15 6.00
C ARG A 131 -1.87 4.98 6.45
N ASP A 132 -0.70 4.61 5.95
CA ASP A 132 0.62 5.16 6.27
C ASP A 132 1.12 4.82 7.69
N GLN A 133 0.35 4.03 8.46
CA GLN A 133 0.82 3.49 9.74
C GLN A 133 1.95 2.48 9.52
N VAL A 134 2.99 2.57 10.33
CA VAL A 134 4.04 1.54 10.42
C VAL A 134 3.52 0.40 11.28
N VAL A 135 3.46 -0.81 10.72
CA VAL A 135 3.02 -2.03 11.41
C VAL A 135 4.19 -3.01 11.46
N GLU A 136 4.51 -3.49 12.66
CA GLU A 136 5.57 -4.47 12.87
C GLU A 136 5.13 -5.88 12.50
N THR A 137 6.08 -6.71 12.06
CA THR A 137 5.82 -8.11 11.75
C THR A 137 5.39 -8.86 13.01
N GLY A 138 4.23 -9.52 12.94
CA GLY A 138 3.63 -10.22 14.08
C GLY A 138 2.82 -9.33 15.03
N GLN A 139 2.74 -8.02 14.78
CA GLN A 139 1.91 -7.11 15.58
C GLN A 139 0.43 -7.53 15.52
N LYS A 140 -0.20 -7.59 16.69
CA LYS A 140 -1.61 -7.95 16.84
C LYS A 140 -2.43 -6.72 17.22
N PHE A 141 -3.57 -6.55 16.57
CA PHE A 141 -4.53 -5.50 16.86
C PHE A 141 -5.81 -6.14 17.43
N PRO A 142 -5.96 -6.21 18.76
CA PRO A 142 -7.13 -6.84 19.35
C PRO A 142 -8.37 -5.99 19.11
N THR A 143 -9.40 -6.61 18.55
CA THR A 143 -10.74 -6.03 18.42
C THR A 143 -11.72 -6.80 19.28
N ARG A 144 -12.81 -6.14 19.70
CA ARG A 144 -13.88 -6.77 20.47
C ARG A 144 -15.16 -6.67 19.66
N HIS A 145 -15.83 -7.80 19.52
CA HIS A 145 -17.10 -7.90 18.83
C HIS A 145 -18.06 -8.71 19.69
N SER A 146 -19.32 -8.27 19.74
CA SER A 146 -20.38 -8.95 20.47
C SER A 146 -21.24 -9.74 19.50
N ILE A 147 -21.71 -10.90 19.94
CA ILE A 147 -22.80 -11.60 19.28
C ILE A 147 -24.12 -10.91 19.62
N VAL A 148 -25.02 -10.84 18.65
CA VAL A 148 -26.32 -10.16 18.83
C VAL A 148 -27.33 -11.11 19.49
N ASP A 149 -27.19 -12.41 19.21
CA ASP A 149 -28.06 -13.46 19.72
C ASP A 149 -27.25 -14.45 20.58
N ALA A 150 -27.80 -14.82 21.74
CA ALA A 150 -27.19 -15.80 22.64
C ALA A 150 -27.08 -17.20 22.01
N GLU A 151 -27.92 -17.52 21.03
CA GLU A 151 -27.87 -18.77 20.27
C GLU A 151 -26.96 -18.68 19.03
N GLN A 152 -26.33 -17.53 18.78
CA GLN A 152 -25.46 -17.32 17.62
C GLN A 152 -24.22 -18.21 17.69
N LYS A 153 -24.13 -19.18 16.78
CA LYS A 153 -23.01 -20.15 16.70
C LYS A 153 -21.80 -19.64 15.92
N GLU A 154 -21.98 -18.64 15.05
CA GLU A 154 -20.93 -18.10 14.18
C GLU A 154 -20.99 -16.57 14.14
N LEU A 155 -19.83 -15.91 14.23
CA LEU A 155 -19.68 -14.48 13.99
C LEU A 155 -18.88 -14.29 12.70
N LYS A 156 -19.50 -13.69 11.68
CA LYS A 156 -18.85 -13.40 10.39
C LYS A 156 -18.47 -11.93 10.32
N LEU A 157 -17.17 -11.64 10.33
CA LEU A 157 -16.66 -10.27 10.26
C LEU A 157 -16.29 -9.93 8.82
N LYS A 158 -16.93 -8.90 8.26
CA LYS A 158 -16.57 -8.40 6.94
C LYS A 158 -15.40 -7.44 7.03
N LEU A 159 -14.30 -7.78 6.39
CA LEU A 159 -13.08 -6.98 6.33
C LEU A 159 -13.11 -6.05 5.11
N TYR A 160 -12.74 -4.79 5.34
CA TYR A 160 -12.68 -3.74 4.33
C TYR A 160 -11.31 -3.07 4.33
N ALA A 161 -10.91 -2.57 3.16
CA ALA A 161 -9.79 -1.65 3.01
C ALA A 161 -10.28 -0.31 2.47
N SER A 162 -9.55 0.76 2.82
CA SER A 162 -9.81 2.08 2.28
C SER A 162 -8.53 2.82 1.88
N THR A 163 -8.60 3.56 0.78
CA THR A 163 -7.56 4.52 0.37
C THR A 163 -7.52 5.77 1.26
N LYS A 164 -8.58 6.04 2.04
CA LYS A 164 -8.61 7.14 3.02
C LYS A 164 -7.98 6.72 4.35
N LYS A 165 -7.40 7.68 5.09
CA LYS A 165 -6.92 7.47 6.47
C LYS A 165 -8.04 7.22 7.48
N SER A 166 -9.16 7.94 7.32
CA SER A 166 -10.30 7.84 8.24
C SER A 166 -11.60 7.72 7.44
N PRO A 167 -11.89 6.53 6.87
CA PRO A 167 -13.22 6.23 6.33
C PRO A 167 -14.26 6.19 7.47
N THR A 168 -15.49 6.58 7.15
CA THR A 168 -16.62 6.53 8.10
C THR A 168 -17.52 5.34 7.81
N TYR A 169 -17.82 5.07 6.53
CA TYR A 169 -18.72 4.00 6.12
C TYR A 169 -18.06 3.02 5.16
N THR A 170 -18.52 1.77 5.17
CA THR A 170 -17.97 0.71 4.30
C THR A 170 -18.43 0.83 2.84
N ASP A 171 -19.47 1.62 2.57
CA ASP A 171 -20.04 1.86 1.24
C ASP A 171 -19.55 3.18 0.60
N GLU A 172 -18.53 3.81 1.17
CA GLU A 172 -17.83 4.91 0.52
C GLU A 172 -17.09 4.44 -0.74
N GLU A 173 -16.98 5.29 -1.75
CA GLU A 173 -16.26 4.99 -3.01
C GLU A 173 -14.81 4.54 -2.79
N ASN A 174 -14.19 5.01 -1.71
CA ASN A 174 -12.82 4.72 -1.35
C ASN A 174 -12.68 3.45 -0.50
N CYS A 175 -13.77 2.73 -0.24
CA CYS A 175 -13.81 1.52 0.55
C CYS A 175 -14.11 0.31 -0.35
N PHE A 176 -13.41 -0.79 -0.12
CA PHE A 176 -13.64 -2.03 -0.85
C PHE A 176 -13.56 -3.24 0.08
N PHE A 177 -14.46 -4.20 -0.16
CA PHE A 177 -14.53 -5.44 0.58
C PHE A 177 -13.35 -6.35 0.21
N ILE A 178 -12.70 -6.93 1.23
CA ILE A 178 -11.53 -7.80 1.04
C ILE A 178 -11.91 -9.26 1.28
N GLY A 179 -12.78 -9.52 2.26
CA GLY A 179 -13.12 -10.88 2.64
C GLY A 179 -13.92 -10.96 3.93
N THR A 180 -14.22 -12.19 4.33
CA THR A 180 -14.89 -12.48 5.59
C THR A 180 -14.00 -13.40 6.42
N VAL A 181 -13.91 -13.08 7.71
CA VAL A 181 -13.24 -13.88 8.73
C VAL A 181 -14.31 -14.48 9.64
#